data_AF-A0A1U8CEP3-F1
#
_entry.id   AF-A0A1U8CEP3-F1
#
_cell.length_a   1.000
_cell.length_b   1.000
_cell.length_c   1.000
_cell.angle_alpha   90.00
_cell.angle_beta   90.00
_cell.angle_gamma   90.00
#
_symmetry.space_group_name_H-M   'P 1'
#
loop_
_entity.id
_entity.type
_entity.pdbx_description
1 polymer ?
#
loop_
_entity_poly.entity_id
_entity_poly.type
_entity_poly.pdbx_seq_one_letter_code
_entity_poly.pdbx_strand_id
1 'polypeptide(L)'
;MTSWQPGSPGWWPRGGGDIFSPWFPDGSPQDLNPCLSRILFLLALLLTSAHGISSNLEECLVLQSPEGSTVSCHRVTKFPSPLPADTVHLSVEFSNLTELPARALERCQRLRELHLSSNRLQELSSGLLTPVSGLRVLDLTHNELRGLPLGLFRASAALHTLVLRANQLQNVSALWLWGLRSLEHLDLAENELRVLPDGLVLSLISLSTLDLGYNLLETLPTSLLMGPRRLQRLHLEGNRLRRLGFGMLALQPFLRVLFLNDNRLTEVVPSAFQSLRELDMLDLSNNSLSSTPPGLWASLGRPARDMQDGFDLSHNPWVCNEDLQDLYRWLRANKHKMFSKNDTRCEGPEALRGRRLLDVAELESL
;
A
#
# COMPACT_ATOMS: atom_id res chain seq x y z
N MET A 1 -37.90 -36.78 -37.07
CA MET A 1 -37.85 -37.77 -35.97
C MET A 1 -36.76 -37.31 -35.02
N THR A 2 -36.87 -36.30 -34.14
CA THR A 2 -37.95 -35.81 -33.27
C THR A 2 -38.60 -36.87 -32.39
N SER A 3 -38.00 -37.11 -31.23
CA SER A 3 -38.65 -37.50 -29.95
C SER A 3 -37.59 -37.90 -28.91
N TRP A 4 -37.62 -37.61 -27.62
CA TRP A 4 -38.46 -36.79 -26.73
C TRP A 4 -37.70 -36.76 -25.36
N GLN A 5 -37.97 -35.72 -24.56
CA GLN A 5 -37.48 -35.29 -23.23
C GLN A 5 -37.94 -36.23 -22.05
N PRO A 6 -37.75 -35.97 -20.72
CA PRO A 6 -37.61 -34.69 -19.95
C PRO A 6 -36.64 -34.73 -18.72
N GLY A 7 -36.41 -33.69 -17.90
CA GLY A 7 -36.95 -32.33 -17.82
C GLY A 7 -36.25 -31.54 -16.69
N SER A 8 -36.34 -30.22 -16.80
CA SER A 8 -36.11 -29.25 -15.71
C SER A 8 -37.47 -28.81 -15.14
N PRO A 9 -37.51 -28.12 -13.99
CA PRO A 9 -37.83 -26.69 -14.08
C PRO A 9 -37.01 -25.82 -13.13
N GLY A 10 -36.71 -24.60 -13.57
CA GLY A 10 -36.06 -23.57 -12.75
C GLY A 10 -37.03 -22.83 -11.82
N TRP A 11 -36.51 -21.78 -11.17
CA TRP A 11 -37.00 -20.38 -11.10
C TRP A 11 -36.20 -19.62 -10.01
N TRP A 12 -35.72 -18.41 -10.31
CA TRP A 12 -35.28 -17.35 -9.37
C TRP A 12 -36.47 -16.36 -9.15
N PRO A 13 -36.46 -15.27 -8.32
CA PRO A 13 -35.48 -14.74 -7.33
C PRO A 13 -36.10 -14.21 -5.99
N ARG A 14 -35.22 -13.65 -5.12
CA ARG A 14 -35.38 -12.59 -4.07
C ARG A 14 -35.39 -13.02 -2.59
N GLY A 15 -34.43 -12.43 -1.85
CA GLY A 15 -34.72 -11.66 -0.62
C GLY A 15 -34.19 -12.19 0.71
N GLY A 16 -33.09 -11.58 1.19
CA GLY A 16 -32.92 -11.10 2.57
C GLY A 16 -32.67 -12.09 3.70
N GLY A 17 -31.63 -11.81 4.51
CA GLY A 17 -31.58 -12.22 5.91
C GLY A 17 -30.27 -12.84 6.34
N ASP A 18 -29.40 -12.02 6.93
CA ASP A 18 -28.26 -12.41 7.76
C ASP A 18 -28.63 -13.43 8.86
N ILE A 19 -27.64 -14.22 9.30
CA ILE A 19 -27.24 -14.36 10.71
C ILE A 19 -25.88 -15.09 10.78
N PHE A 20 -24.92 -14.39 11.36
CA PHE A 20 -23.58 -14.83 11.77
C PHE A 20 -23.62 -15.80 12.95
N SER A 21 -22.60 -16.69 13.06
CA SER A 21 -21.59 -16.67 14.15
C SER A 21 -20.88 -18.03 14.33
N PRO A 22 -19.54 -18.07 14.42
CA PRO A 22 -18.80 -19.09 15.18
C PRO A 22 -18.29 -18.53 16.53
N TRP A 23 -18.20 -19.43 17.52
CA TRP A 23 -17.81 -19.20 18.90
C TRP A 23 -16.31 -18.89 19.10
N PHE A 24 -16.03 -17.96 20.02
CA PHE A 24 -14.75 -17.74 20.72
C PHE A 24 -14.75 -18.50 22.07
N PRO A 25 -13.59 -18.86 22.66
CA PRO A 25 -13.45 -19.01 24.10
C PRO A 25 -12.88 -17.75 24.77
N ASP A 26 -13.50 -17.42 25.90
CA ASP A 26 -13.34 -16.25 26.77
C ASP A 26 -11.97 -16.11 27.49
N GLY A 27 -11.64 -14.85 27.80
CA GLY A 27 -10.56 -14.45 28.70
C GLY A 27 -10.30 -12.93 28.75
N SER A 28 -11.31 -12.14 29.11
CA SER A 28 -11.33 -10.67 29.32
C SER A 28 -10.52 -10.18 30.56
N PRO A 29 -10.38 -8.85 30.86
CA PRO A 29 -10.90 -7.67 30.16
C PRO A 29 -9.86 -6.53 29.93
N GLN A 30 -9.85 -5.95 28.73
CA GLN A 30 -9.70 -4.50 28.47
C GLN A 30 -9.90 -4.24 26.97
N ASP A 31 -11.07 -3.69 26.66
CA ASP A 31 -11.73 -3.43 25.37
C ASP A 31 -10.89 -2.63 24.35
N LEU A 32 -10.67 -3.13 23.12
CA LEU A 32 -11.46 -2.99 21.88
C LEU A 32 -11.42 -1.62 21.16
N ASN A 33 -10.61 -1.61 20.08
CA ASN A 33 -10.78 -1.07 18.71
C ASN A 33 -11.37 0.35 18.41
N PRO A 34 -10.65 1.19 17.62
CA PRO A 34 -11.04 2.57 17.26
C PRO A 34 -11.96 2.74 16.03
N CYS A 35 -12.62 1.69 15.52
CA CYS A 35 -13.48 1.79 14.32
C CYS A 35 -14.99 1.79 14.56
N LEU A 36 -15.46 1.71 15.81
CA LEU A 36 -16.87 1.90 16.19
C LEU A 36 -17.16 3.29 16.77
N SER A 37 -16.12 4.09 17.01
CA SER A 37 -16.23 5.44 17.60
C SER A 37 -16.66 6.53 16.60
N ARG A 38 -16.44 6.33 15.29
CA ARG A 38 -16.76 7.36 14.26
C ARG A 38 -18.17 7.30 13.70
N ILE A 39 -18.81 6.13 13.70
CA ILE A 39 -20.20 5.97 13.21
C ILE A 39 -21.22 6.43 14.26
N LEU A 40 -20.93 6.26 15.56
CA LEU A 40 -21.77 6.82 16.63
C LEU A 40 -21.63 8.35 16.77
N PHE A 41 -20.48 8.93 16.40
CA PHE A 41 -20.26 10.37 16.46
C PHE A 41 -21.06 11.15 15.39
N LEU A 42 -21.31 10.51 14.24
CA LEU A 42 -22.13 11.10 13.16
C LEU A 42 -23.65 11.01 13.43
N LEU A 43 -24.11 10.12 14.32
CA LEU A 43 -25.52 10.01 14.70
C LEU A 43 -25.89 10.84 15.94
N ALA A 44 -24.91 11.30 16.74
CA ALA A 44 -25.16 12.07 17.96
C ALA A 44 -25.33 13.59 17.75
N LEU A 45 -25.13 14.12 16.54
CA LEU A 45 -25.20 15.57 16.26
C LEU A 45 -26.58 16.09 15.81
N LEU A 46 -27.63 15.26 15.85
CA LEU A 46 -29.00 15.72 15.57
C LEU A 46 -29.69 16.40 16.77
N LEU A 47 -29.04 16.54 17.92
CA LEU A 47 -29.60 17.26 19.06
C LEU A 47 -28.51 18.06 19.76
N THR A 48 -28.22 19.27 19.27
CA THR A 48 -28.31 20.54 20.04
C THR A 48 -27.62 21.72 19.32
N SER A 49 -28.32 22.86 19.33
CA SER A 49 -27.93 24.23 18.91
C SER A 49 -27.47 24.44 17.45
N ALA A 50 -28.47 24.57 16.57
CA ALA A 50 -28.34 25.36 15.35
C ALA A 50 -28.30 26.86 15.71
N HIS A 51 -27.19 27.54 15.44
CA HIS A 51 -27.17 28.98 15.18
C HIS A 51 -26.06 29.29 14.16
N GLY A 52 -26.46 29.65 12.94
CA GLY A 52 -25.57 30.15 11.90
C GLY A 52 -25.71 29.43 10.55
N ILE A 53 -26.92 29.42 9.97
CA ILE A 53 -27.12 28.98 8.58
C ILE A 53 -26.64 30.11 7.66
N SER A 54 -25.64 29.83 6.84
CA SER A 54 -25.28 30.64 5.66
C SER A 54 -25.39 29.76 4.42
N SER A 55 -26.15 30.26 3.45
CA SER A 55 -26.77 29.55 2.33
C SER A 55 -25.81 29.29 1.15
N ASN A 56 -25.51 28.00 0.93
CA ASN A 56 -25.18 27.24 -0.30
C ASN A 56 -24.16 26.10 -0.02
N LEU A 57 -24.38 25.36 1.07
CA LEU A 57 -23.54 24.25 1.55
C LEU A 57 -24.37 22.96 1.76
N GLU A 58 -25.45 22.70 1.01
CA GLU A 58 -26.18 21.42 1.18
C GLU A 58 -25.30 20.19 0.87
N GLU A 59 -24.21 20.38 0.12
CA GLU A 59 -23.26 19.32 -0.26
C GLU A 59 -21.99 19.32 0.61
N CYS A 60 -21.85 20.25 1.56
CA CYS A 60 -20.66 20.43 2.38
C CYS A 60 -21.01 20.60 3.87
N LEU A 61 -20.45 19.74 4.72
CA LEU A 61 -20.51 19.85 6.17
C LEU A 61 -19.31 20.65 6.69
N VAL A 62 -19.55 21.58 7.61
CA VAL A 62 -18.50 22.33 8.31
C VAL A 62 -18.63 22.08 9.82
N LEU A 63 -17.58 21.51 10.41
CA LEU A 63 -17.47 21.27 11.84
C LEU A 63 -16.39 22.19 12.42
N GLN A 64 -16.77 23.02 13.39
CA GLN A 64 -15.86 23.96 14.04
C GLN A 64 -15.31 23.37 15.34
N SER A 65 -14.02 23.59 15.61
CA SER A 65 -13.34 23.22 16.85
C SER A 65 -12.35 24.32 17.27
N PRO A 66 -11.90 24.35 18.54
CA PRO A 66 -10.84 25.24 18.98
C PRO A 66 -9.54 25.11 18.17
N GLU A 67 -9.27 23.93 17.61
CA GLU A 67 -8.09 23.64 16.81
C GLU A 67 -8.20 24.17 15.36
N GLY A 68 -9.44 24.33 14.88
CA GLY A 68 -9.83 24.88 13.58
C GLY A 68 -11.01 24.16 12.94
N SER A 69 -11.38 24.57 11.73
CA SER A 69 -12.54 24.01 11.02
C SER A 69 -12.18 22.75 10.22
N THR A 70 -13.07 21.76 10.23
CA THR A 70 -13.09 20.60 9.33
C THR A 70 -14.21 20.79 8.32
N VAL A 71 -13.87 20.74 7.03
CA VAL A 71 -14.82 20.88 5.93
C VAL A 71 -14.85 19.59 5.13
N SER A 72 -16.02 19.00 4.98
CA SER A 72 -16.23 17.75 4.25
C SER A 72 -17.33 17.93 3.21
N CYS A 73 -16.98 17.76 1.95
CA CYS A 73 -17.87 17.98 0.82
C CYS A 73 -18.01 16.71 0.00
N HIS A 74 -19.26 16.40 -0.37
CA HIS A 74 -19.59 15.21 -1.14
C HIS A 74 -20.56 15.57 -2.26
N ARG A 75 -20.38 14.92 -3.42
CA ARG A 75 -21.23 15.08 -4.62
C ARG A 75 -21.22 16.50 -5.20
N VAL A 76 -20.17 17.28 -4.94
CA VAL A 76 -20.06 18.64 -5.49
C VAL A 76 -19.71 18.60 -6.97
N THR A 77 -20.28 19.48 -7.80
CA THR A 77 -19.91 19.57 -9.23
C THR A 77 -18.79 20.56 -9.51
N LYS A 78 -18.50 21.43 -8.53
CA LYS A 78 -17.42 22.43 -8.57
C LYS A 78 -16.74 22.47 -7.21
N PHE A 79 -15.47 22.87 -7.21
CA PHE A 79 -14.73 23.02 -5.96
C PHE A 79 -15.43 24.03 -5.03
N PRO A 80 -15.68 23.67 -3.75
CA PRO A 80 -16.40 24.50 -2.81
C PRO A 80 -15.57 25.72 -2.43
N SER A 81 -16.07 26.91 -2.74
CA SER A 81 -15.41 28.17 -2.39
C SER A 81 -16.45 29.28 -2.12
N PRO A 82 -16.19 30.21 -1.17
CA PRO A 82 -15.01 30.30 -0.31
C PRO A 82 -15.04 29.33 0.88
N LEU A 83 -13.86 28.91 1.35
CA LEU A 83 -13.67 28.09 2.54
C LEU A 83 -13.40 28.94 3.79
N PRO A 84 -13.72 28.45 5.01
CA PRO A 84 -13.32 29.09 6.27
C PRO A 84 -11.79 29.26 6.35
N ALA A 85 -11.32 30.42 6.82
CA ALA A 85 -9.88 30.71 6.85
C ALA A 85 -9.10 29.89 7.91
N ASP A 86 -9.81 29.41 8.93
CA ASP A 86 -9.32 28.54 9.99
C ASP A 86 -9.42 27.04 9.63
N THR A 87 -9.72 26.69 8.37
CA THR A 87 -9.80 25.29 7.92
C THR A 87 -8.46 24.58 8.13
N VAL A 88 -8.50 23.46 8.85
CA VAL A 88 -7.36 22.57 9.14
C VAL A 88 -7.47 21.27 8.36
N HIS A 89 -8.69 20.77 8.16
CA HIS A 89 -8.97 19.55 7.40
C HIS A 89 -9.98 19.89 6.30
N LEU A 90 -9.63 19.57 5.05
CA LEU A 90 -10.52 19.69 3.91
C LEU A 90 -10.62 18.35 3.20
N SER A 91 -11.84 17.82 3.10
CA SER A 91 -12.19 16.66 2.28
C SER A 91 -13.18 17.10 1.21
N VAL A 92 -12.83 16.89 -0.06
CA VAL A 92 -13.71 17.07 -1.21
C VAL A 92 -13.59 15.82 -2.07
N GLU A 93 -14.34 14.80 -1.71
CA GLU A 93 -14.17 13.44 -2.23
C GLU A 93 -15.44 12.98 -2.95
N PHE A 94 -15.32 11.99 -3.84
CA PHE A 94 -16.45 11.38 -4.55
C PHE A 94 -17.30 12.40 -5.33
N SER A 95 -16.65 13.37 -5.96
CA SER A 95 -17.30 14.58 -6.50
C SER A 95 -17.02 14.85 -7.98
N ASN A 96 -16.49 13.86 -8.73
CA ASN A 96 -16.23 13.97 -10.18
C ASN A 96 -15.48 15.25 -10.62
N LEU A 97 -14.73 15.90 -9.71
CA LEU A 97 -14.04 17.15 -10.02
C LEU A 97 -12.93 16.89 -11.05
N THR A 98 -12.92 17.65 -12.13
CA THR A 98 -11.91 17.52 -13.20
C THR A 98 -10.71 18.44 -13.01
N GLU A 99 -10.92 19.56 -12.32
CA GLU A 99 -9.89 20.57 -12.05
C GLU A 99 -10.13 21.27 -10.71
N LEU A 100 -9.07 21.89 -10.19
CA LEU A 100 -9.13 22.78 -9.04
C LEU A 100 -8.79 24.21 -9.47
N PRO A 101 -9.55 25.22 -9.00
CA PRO A 101 -9.17 26.61 -9.21
C PRO A 101 -7.74 26.88 -8.70
N ALA A 102 -6.92 27.62 -9.45
CA ALA A 102 -5.52 27.86 -9.08
C ALA A 102 -5.33 28.53 -7.71
N ARG A 103 -6.35 29.26 -7.24
CA ARG A 103 -6.39 29.95 -5.94
C ARG A 103 -7.33 29.30 -4.92
N ALA A 104 -7.72 28.04 -5.15
CA ALA A 104 -8.65 27.30 -4.30
C ALA A 104 -8.28 27.33 -2.79
N LEU A 105 -6.99 27.34 -2.47
CA LEU A 105 -6.48 27.23 -1.11
C LEU A 105 -5.88 28.55 -0.55
N GLU A 106 -6.05 29.68 -1.25
CA GLU A 106 -5.37 30.95 -0.94
C GLU A 106 -5.66 31.46 0.49
N ARG A 107 -6.84 31.15 1.03
CA ARG A 107 -7.27 31.58 2.38
C ARG A 107 -7.06 30.54 3.48
N CYS A 108 -6.66 29.31 3.15
CA CYS A 108 -6.64 28.17 4.08
C CYS A 108 -5.25 27.95 4.70
N GLN A 109 -4.57 29.00 5.19
CA GLN A 109 -3.16 28.93 5.62
C GLN A 109 -2.90 27.95 6.78
N ARG A 110 -3.95 27.54 7.52
CA ARG A 110 -3.88 26.57 8.61
C ARG A 110 -4.09 25.12 8.16
N LEU A 111 -4.33 24.88 6.88
CA LEU A 111 -4.64 23.56 6.35
C LEU A 111 -3.48 22.58 6.62
N ARG A 112 -3.83 21.44 7.21
CA ARG A 112 -2.93 20.33 7.53
C ARG A 112 -3.26 19.09 6.72
N GLU A 113 -4.51 18.90 6.35
CA GLU A 113 -4.92 17.74 5.58
C GLU A 113 -5.83 18.15 4.42
N LEU A 114 -5.49 17.66 3.23
CA LEU A 114 -6.24 17.88 2.01
C LEU A 114 -6.52 16.52 1.37
N HIS A 115 -7.79 16.13 1.38
CA HIS A 115 -8.29 14.89 0.81
C HIS A 115 -9.14 15.21 -0.42
N LEU A 116 -8.68 14.74 -1.57
CA LEU A 116 -9.28 14.98 -2.88
C LEU A 116 -9.54 13.65 -3.62
N SER A 117 -9.67 12.56 -2.86
CA SER A 117 -9.80 11.23 -3.40
C SER A 117 -11.07 11.03 -4.21
N SER A 118 -11.05 10.07 -5.13
CA SER A 118 -12.23 9.66 -5.91
C SER A 118 -12.86 10.83 -6.69
N ASN A 119 -12.03 11.61 -7.37
CA ASN A 119 -12.42 12.63 -8.31
C ASN A 119 -11.92 12.27 -9.72
N ARG A 120 -11.84 13.23 -10.64
CA ARG A 120 -11.35 13.05 -12.01
C ARG A 120 -10.28 14.08 -12.33
N LEU A 121 -9.48 14.47 -11.33
CA LEU A 121 -8.46 15.49 -11.49
C LEU A 121 -7.41 15.00 -12.48
N GLN A 122 -7.21 15.74 -13.57
CA GLN A 122 -6.24 15.39 -14.61
C GLN A 122 -4.91 16.13 -14.41
N GLU A 123 -4.98 17.35 -13.89
CA GLU A 123 -3.83 18.20 -13.63
C GLU A 123 -4.03 19.02 -12.34
N LEU A 124 -2.91 19.46 -11.77
CA LEU A 124 -2.89 20.40 -10.65
C LEU A 124 -2.12 21.66 -11.08
N SER A 125 -2.45 22.81 -10.48
CA SER A 125 -1.66 24.02 -10.70
C SER A 125 -0.38 23.99 -9.87
N SER A 126 0.75 24.45 -10.43
CA SER A 126 2.05 24.47 -9.75
C SER A 126 2.06 25.28 -8.45
N GLY A 127 1.18 26.28 -8.35
CA GLY A 127 1.03 27.15 -7.19
C GLY A 127 0.04 26.67 -6.14
N LEU A 128 -0.72 25.59 -6.38
CA LEU A 128 -1.87 25.18 -5.57
C LEU A 128 -1.53 25.08 -4.07
N LEU A 129 -0.37 24.49 -3.73
CA LEU A 129 0.03 24.22 -2.35
C LEU A 129 0.85 25.35 -1.71
N THR A 130 1.18 26.41 -2.47
CA THR A 130 2.00 27.54 -1.98
C THR A 130 1.39 28.21 -0.74
N PRO A 131 0.07 28.47 -0.67
CA PRO A 131 -0.54 29.12 0.49
C PRO A 131 -0.62 28.23 1.75
N VAL A 132 -0.45 26.91 1.59
CA VAL A 132 -0.67 25.90 2.64
C VAL A 132 0.62 25.18 2.99
N SER A 133 1.67 25.95 3.32
CA SER A 133 3.00 25.42 3.65
C SER A 133 3.02 24.48 4.87
N GLY A 134 1.97 24.53 5.71
CA GLY A 134 1.77 23.65 6.85
C GLY A 134 1.16 22.28 6.52
N LEU A 135 0.83 22.00 5.25
CA LEU A 135 0.17 20.76 4.84
C LEU A 135 1.00 19.53 5.23
N ARG A 136 0.35 18.55 5.86
CA ARG A 136 0.93 17.30 6.35
C ARG A 136 0.46 16.09 5.54
N VAL A 137 -0.80 16.08 5.11
CA VAL A 137 -1.39 15.00 4.33
C VAL A 137 -1.98 15.56 3.05
N LEU A 138 -1.60 14.96 1.92
CA LEU A 138 -2.23 15.17 0.63
C LEU A 138 -2.66 13.82 0.06
N ASP A 139 -3.96 13.62 -0.05
CA ASP A 139 -4.55 12.44 -0.67
C ASP A 139 -5.19 12.80 -2.02
N LEU A 140 -4.64 12.22 -3.09
CA LEU A 140 -5.09 12.35 -4.48
C LEU A 140 -5.49 10.98 -5.07
N THR A 141 -5.79 10.01 -4.21
CA THR A 141 -6.17 8.64 -4.58
C THR A 141 -7.33 8.61 -5.57
N HIS A 142 -7.33 7.70 -6.54
CA HIS A 142 -8.43 7.53 -7.49
C HIS A 142 -8.77 8.85 -8.22
N ASN A 143 -7.81 9.34 -9.00
CA ASN A 143 -7.94 10.49 -9.90
C ASN A 143 -7.40 10.11 -11.30
N GLU A 144 -7.31 11.08 -12.20
CA GLU A 144 -6.87 10.87 -13.59
C GLU A 144 -5.51 11.54 -13.85
N LEU A 145 -4.68 11.71 -12.81
CA LEU A 145 -3.41 12.43 -12.91
C LEU A 145 -2.41 11.64 -13.75
N ARG A 146 -1.85 12.28 -14.78
CA ARG A 146 -0.76 11.73 -15.61
C ARG A 146 0.62 12.21 -15.19
N GLY A 147 0.66 13.25 -14.35
CA GLY A 147 1.87 13.77 -13.76
C GLY A 147 1.57 14.91 -12.79
N LEU A 148 2.62 15.41 -12.14
CA LEU A 148 2.53 16.58 -11.28
C LEU A 148 3.34 17.74 -11.86
N PRO A 149 2.87 18.99 -11.74
CA PRO A 149 3.62 20.14 -12.21
C PRO A 149 4.91 20.31 -11.38
N LEU A 150 5.98 20.74 -12.03
CA LEU A 150 7.24 21.04 -11.35
C LEU A 150 7.04 22.13 -10.30
N GLY A 151 7.57 21.89 -9.09
CA GLY A 151 7.50 22.85 -8.00
C GLY A 151 6.20 22.85 -7.22
N LEU A 152 5.24 21.95 -7.48
CA LEU A 152 4.01 21.78 -6.70
C LEU A 152 4.28 21.78 -5.18
N PHE A 153 5.35 21.09 -4.78
CA PHE A 153 5.71 20.88 -3.39
C PHE A 153 6.78 21.85 -2.85
N ARG A 154 7.10 22.93 -3.58
CA ARG A 154 8.20 23.86 -3.20
C ARG A 154 8.03 24.44 -1.79
N ALA A 155 6.80 24.63 -1.32
CA ALA A 155 6.48 25.15 0.00
C ALA A 155 6.06 24.07 1.02
N SER A 156 6.06 22.79 0.64
CA SER A 156 5.42 21.69 1.39
C SER A 156 6.42 20.89 2.25
N ALA A 157 7.39 21.56 2.88
CA ALA A 157 8.42 20.90 3.69
C ALA A 157 7.86 20.11 4.91
N ALA A 158 6.63 20.43 5.33
CA ALA A 158 5.91 19.76 6.40
C ALA A 158 5.07 18.55 5.95
N LEU A 159 5.11 18.17 4.66
CA LEU A 159 4.33 17.05 4.15
C LEU A 159 4.89 15.73 4.68
N HIS A 160 4.05 14.93 5.34
CA HIS A 160 4.37 13.62 5.92
C HIS A 160 3.80 12.48 5.06
N THR A 161 2.62 12.70 4.47
CA THR A 161 1.89 11.68 3.71
C THR A 161 1.50 12.24 2.35
N LEU A 162 1.93 11.55 1.29
CA LEU A 162 1.53 11.82 -0.08
C LEU A 162 0.98 10.54 -0.70
N VAL A 163 -0.31 10.57 -1.06
CA VAL A 163 -1.00 9.43 -1.67
C VAL A 163 -1.40 9.80 -3.09
N LEU A 164 -0.83 9.09 -4.07
CA LEU A 164 -1.08 9.22 -5.51
C LEU A 164 -1.61 7.90 -6.09
N ARG A 165 -2.12 7.01 -5.24
CA ARG A 165 -2.65 5.69 -5.60
C ARG A 165 -3.74 5.79 -6.66
N ALA A 166 -3.84 4.78 -7.54
CA ALA A 166 -4.94 4.67 -8.49
C ALA A 166 -5.08 5.94 -9.37
N ASN A 167 -3.97 6.34 -10.00
CA ASN A 167 -3.91 7.41 -11.00
C ASN A 167 -3.38 6.84 -12.33
N GLN A 168 -3.07 7.72 -13.29
CA GLN A 168 -2.58 7.35 -14.62
C GLN A 168 -1.10 7.72 -14.80
N LEU A 169 -0.31 7.66 -13.71
CA LEU A 169 1.10 8.03 -13.75
C LEU A 169 1.89 6.97 -14.53
N GLN A 170 2.44 7.35 -15.68
CA GLN A 170 3.33 6.48 -16.46
C GLN A 170 4.81 6.72 -16.14
N ASN A 171 5.13 7.95 -15.73
CA ASN A 171 6.47 8.39 -15.36
C ASN A 171 6.38 9.24 -14.09
N VAL A 172 7.42 9.18 -13.27
CA VAL A 172 7.62 10.05 -12.10
C VAL A 172 8.93 10.80 -12.23
N SER A 173 9.03 11.96 -11.58
CA SER A 173 10.27 12.75 -11.55
C SER A 173 10.79 12.88 -10.13
N ALA A 174 12.09 12.65 -9.94
CA ALA A 174 12.78 12.92 -8.67
C ALA A 174 12.64 14.41 -8.25
N LEU A 175 12.45 15.32 -9.21
CA LEU A 175 12.26 16.75 -8.95
C LEU A 175 10.91 17.07 -8.31
N TRP A 176 9.89 16.20 -8.44
CA TRP A 176 8.63 16.38 -7.72
C TRP A 176 8.84 16.28 -6.22
N LEU A 177 9.61 15.28 -5.81
CA LEU A 177 9.77 14.92 -4.40
C LEU A 177 10.93 15.67 -3.72
N TRP A 178 11.61 16.55 -4.45
CA TRP A 178 12.77 17.27 -3.95
C TRP A 178 12.40 18.17 -2.77
N GLY A 179 13.08 17.95 -1.64
CA GLY A 179 12.91 18.78 -0.44
C GLY A 179 11.82 18.30 0.51
N LEU A 180 11.09 17.23 0.18
CA LEU A 180 10.11 16.58 1.06
C LEU A 180 10.78 15.72 2.15
N ARG A 181 11.67 16.33 2.94
CA ARG A 181 12.50 15.62 3.94
C ARG A 181 11.70 15.03 5.10
N SER A 182 10.50 15.56 5.36
CA SER A 182 9.59 15.09 6.40
C SER A 182 8.63 14.00 5.90
N LEU A 183 8.69 13.63 4.61
CA LEU A 183 7.78 12.63 4.05
C LEU A 183 8.10 11.25 4.65
N GLU A 184 7.10 10.66 5.28
CA GLU A 184 7.17 9.35 5.94
C GLU A 184 6.43 8.27 5.12
N HIS A 185 5.39 8.66 4.39
CA HIS A 185 4.57 7.76 3.58
C HIS A 185 4.40 8.30 2.16
N LEU A 186 4.85 7.52 1.18
CA LEU A 186 4.65 7.78 -0.24
C LEU A 186 3.97 6.57 -0.86
N ASP A 187 2.74 6.76 -1.36
CA ASP A 187 1.99 5.75 -2.08
C ASP A 187 1.82 6.15 -3.56
N LEU A 188 2.39 5.34 -4.43
CA LEU A 188 2.34 5.42 -5.90
C LEU A 188 1.72 4.15 -6.49
N ALA A 189 1.03 3.35 -5.69
CA ALA A 189 0.46 2.07 -6.10
C ALA A 189 -0.66 2.24 -7.14
N GLU A 190 -0.99 1.15 -7.85
CA GLU A 190 -2.07 1.13 -8.84
C GLU A 190 -1.94 2.25 -9.88
N ASN A 191 -0.74 2.46 -10.40
CA ASN A 191 -0.45 3.38 -11.50
C ASN A 191 0.08 2.60 -12.71
N GLU A 192 0.59 3.30 -13.72
CA GLU A 192 1.12 2.71 -14.95
C GLU A 192 2.66 2.82 -15.05
N LEU A 193 3.36 2.88 -13.90
CA LEU A 193 4.80 3.14 -13.87
C LEU A 193 5.57 1.97 -14.48
N ARG A 194 6.37 2.25 -15.51
CA ARG A 194 7.24 1.26 -16.17
C ARG A 194 8.69 1.34 -15.72
N VAL A 195 9.16 2.55 -15.42
CA VAL A 195 10.53 2.85 -15.03
C VAL A 195 10.52 3.90 -13.93
N LEU A 196 11.38 3.73 -12.93
CA LEU A 196 11.63 4.75 -11.92
C LEU A 196 12.93 5.49 -12.26
N PRO A 197 12.98 6.82 -12.15
CA PRO A 197 14.23 7.56 -12.31
C PRO A 197 15.18 7.25 -11.16
N ASP A 198 16.48 7.32 -11.46
CA ASP A 198 17.52 7.25 -10.43
C ASP A 198 17.29 8.33 -9.36
N GLY A 199 17.44 7.92 -8.10
CA GLY A 199 17.32 8.83 -6.97
C GLY A 199 15.92 9.41 -6.72
N LEU A 200 14.84 8.80 -7.26
CA LEU A 200 13.44 9.22 -7.01
C LEU A 200 13.16 9.57 -5.55
N VAL A 201 13.61 8.72 -4.62
CA VAL A 201 13.41 8.89 -3.17
C VAL A 201 14.70 9.24 -2.42
N LEU A 202 15.76 9.68 -3.14
CA LEU A 202 17.08 9.96 -2.54
C LEU A 202 17.03 11.03 -1.44
N SER A 203 16.15 12.03 -1.59
CA SER A 203 16.00 13.13 -0.63
C SER A 203 15.05 12.84 0.54
N LEU A 204 14.32 11.72 0.49
CA LEU A 204 13.27 11.36 1.44
C LEU A 204 13.85 10.61 2.66
N ILE A 205 14.65 11.34 3.45
CA ILE A 205 15.42 10.76 4.56
C ILE A 205 14.55 10.19 5.70
N SER A 206 13.31 10.67 5.83
CA SER A 206 12.35 10.22 6.86
C SER A 206 11.39 9.15 6.36
N LEU A 207 11.49 8.73 5.09
CA LEU A 207 10.56 7.79 4.49
C LEU A 207 10.58 6.46 5.24
N SER A 208 9.39 6.06 5.70
CA SER A 208 9.14 4.84 6.46
C SER A 208 8.33 3.84 5.62
N THR A 209 7.43 4.30 4.76
CA THR A 209 6.65 3.47 3.86
C THR A 209 6.75 3.97 2.43
N LEU A 210 7.13 3.07 1.52
CA LEU A 210 7.10 3.28 0.09
C LEU A 210 6.21 2.21 -0.54
N ASP A 211 5.12 2.65 -1.15
CA ASP A 211 4.22 1.78 -1.91
C ASP A 211 4.34 2.04 -3.42
N LEU A 212 4.76 1.00 -4.13
CA LEU A 212 4.91 0.94 -5.58
C LEU A 212 4.15 -0.27 -6.15
N GLY A 213 3.25 -0.88 -5.37
CA GLY A 213 2.49 -2.06 -5.75
C GLY A 213 1.60 -1.83 -6.97
N TYR A 214 1.26 -2.91 -7.67
CA TYR A 214 0.33 -2.92 -8.81
C TYR A 214 0.68 -1.87 -9.88
N ASN A 215 1.97 -1.83 -10.25
CA ASN A 215 2.49 -1.04 -11.35
C ASN A 215 3.02 -1.96 -12.47
N LEU A 216 3.77 -1.41 -13.43
CA LEU A 216 4.30 -2.15 -14.58
C LEU A 216 5.83 -2.25 -14.54
N LEU A 217 6.44 -2.19 -13.35
CA LEU A 217 7.89 -2.13 -13.19
C LEU A 217 8.53 -3.47 -13.54
N GLU A 218 9.47 -3.46 -14.49
CA GLU A 218 10.26 -4.64 -14.85
C GLU A 218 11.59 -4.72 -14.10
N THR A 219 12.11 -3.56 -13.68
CA THR A 219 13.37 -3.41 -12.95
C THR A 219 13.27 -2.25 -11.96
N LEU A 220 14.07 -2.29 -10.90
CA LEU A 220 14.24 -1.18 -9.98
C LEU A 220 15.67 -0.62 -10.09
N PRO A 221 15.85 0.71 -10.04
CA PRO A 221 17.17 1.30 -9.93
C PRO A 221 17.89 0.83 -8.67
N THR A 222 19.16 0.43 -8.77
CA THR A 222 19.97 0.01 -7.60
C THR A 222 20.15 1.14 -6.58
N SER A 223 20.02 2.39 -7.03
CA SER A 223 20.11 3.60 -6.20
C SER A 223 18.79 3.99 -5.52
N LEU A 224 17.66 3.33 -5.84
CA LEU A 224 16.33 3.76 -5.41
C LEU A 224 16.29 3.95 -3.89
N LEU A 225 16.82 3.00 -3.13
CA LEU A 225 16.74 2.99 -1.67
C LEU A 225 18.03 3.49 -0.99
N MET A 226 18.87 4.28 -1.67
CA MET A 226 20.08 4.85 -1.04
C MET A 226 19.79 6.04 -0.11
N GLY A 227 18.70 6.75 -0.35
CA GLY A 227 18.27 7.91 0.44
C GLY A 227 17.58 7.55 1.77
N PRO A 228 16.47 6.81 1.75
CA PRO A 228 15.70 6.52 2.96
C PRO A 228 16.50 5.60 3.89
N ARG A 229 16.68 6.03 5.14
CA ARG A 229 17.45 5.29 6.16
C ARG A 229 16.58 4.67 7.26
N ARG A 230 15.28 4.89 7.20
CA ARG A 230 14.28 4.44 8.18
C ARG A 230 13.13 3.69 7.53
N LEU A 231 13.34 3.17 6.32
CA LEU A 231 12.29 2.45 5.61
C LEU A 231 11.91 1.19 6.41
N GLN A 232 10.63 1.06 6.71
CA GLN A 232 10.04 -0.05 7.43
C GLN A 232 9.17 -0.92 6.53
N ARG A 233 8.53 -0.33 5.51
CA ARG A 233 7.61 -1.05 4.61
C ARG A 233 7.94 -0.73 3.16
N LEU A 234 8.11 -1.77 2.38
CA LEU A 234 8.32 -1.69 0.94
C LEU A 234 7.35 -2.63 0.24
N HIS A 235 6.44 -2.03 -0.51
CA HIS A 235 5.43 -2.72 -1.30
C HIS A 235 5.83 -2.66 -2.78
N LEU A 236 6.04 -3.82 -3.38
CA LEU A 236 6.45 -4.01 -4.77
C LEU A 236 5.60 -5.09 -5.46
N GLU A 237 4.55 -5.56 -4.79
CA GLU A 237 3.65 -6.60 -5.30
C GLU A 237 2.97 -6.20 -6.61
N GLY A 238 2.50 -7.18 -7.39
CA GLY A 238 1.70 -6.90 -8.58
C GLY A 238 2.46 -6.17 -9.70
N ASN A 239 3.79 -6.28 -9.73
CA ASN A 239 4.65 -5.69 -10.75
C ASN A 239 5.12 -6.76 -11.77
N ARG A 240 6.17 -6.46 -12.53
CA ARG A 240 6.76 -7.37 -13.54
C ARG A 240 8.23 -7.62 -13.28
N LEU A 241 8.67 -7.48 -12.03
CA LEU A 241 10.06 -7.61 -11.64
C LEU A 241 10.56 -9.02 -11.92
N ARG A 242 11.68 -9.13 -12.61
CA ARG A 242 12.28 -10.43 -12.95
C ARG A 242 13.39 -10.85 -12.00
N ARG A 243 14.05 -9.87 -11.37
CA ARG A 243 15.22 -10.09 -10.52
C ARG A 243 15.22 -9.10 -9.37
N LEU A 244 15.60 -9.58 -8.19
CA LEU A 244 15.97 -8.72 -7.07
C LEU A 244 17.50 -8.55 -7.08
N GLY A 245 17.96 -7.43 -7.65
CA GLY A 245 19.37 -7.19 -7.98
C GLY A 245 20.28 -6.80 -6.82
N PHE A 246 21.59 -6.75 -7.11
CA PHE A 246 22.63 -6.45 -6.13
C PHE A 246 22.44 -5.07 -5.47
N GLY A 247 22.63 -5.01 -4.15
CA GLY A 247 22.70 -3.76 -3.40
C GLY A 247 21.36 -3.06 -3.13
N MET A 248 20.26 -3.49 -3.76
CA MET A 248 18.96 -2.82 -3.69
C MET A 248 18.45 -2.64 -2.24
N LEU A 249 18.59 -3.68 -1.41
CA LEU A 249 18.15 -3.70 -0.02
C LEU A 249 19.31 -3.56 0.98
N ALA A 250 20.55 -3.33 0.49
CA ALA A 250 21.75 -3.39 1.32
C ALA A 250 21.78 -2.34 2.45
N LEU A 251 21.06 -1.22 2.29
CA LEU A 251 21.02 -0.12 3.25
C LEU A 251 19.71 -0.08 4.07
N GLN A 252 18.99 -1.19 4.18
CA GLN A 252 17.66 -1.23 4.81
C GLN A 252 17.59 -2.15 6.05
N PRO A 253 18.32 -1.84 7.13
CA PRO A 253 18.33 -2.68 8.34
C PRO A 253 17.05 -2.64 9.16
N PHE A 254 16.23 -1.61 8.99
CA PHE A 254 14.97 -1.40 9.71
C PHE A 254 13.74 -1.86 8.93
N LEU A 255 13.93 -2.48 7.75
CA LEU A 255 12.82 -2.96 6.94
C LEU A 255 12.13 -4.12 7.67
N ARG A 256 10.83 -4.00 7.85
CA ARG A 256 9.96 -4.96 8.56
C ARG A 256 9.04 -5.70 7.61
N VAL A 257 8.52 -5.02 6.59
CA VAL A 257 7.59 -5.60 5.62
C VAL A 257 8.19 -5.47 4.23
N LEU A 258 8.29 -6.59 3.53
CA LEU A 258 8.68 -6.66 2.13
C LEU A 258 7.68 -7.51 1.35
N PHE A 259 6.90 -6.87 0.49
CA PHE A 259 6.00 -7.55 -0.43
C PHE A 259 6.57 -7.53 -1.84
N LEU A 260 6.76 -8.73 -2.39
CA LEU A 260 7.27 -8.99 -3.72
C LEU A 260 6.37 -10.00 -4.46
N ASN A 261 5.22 -10.34 -3.90
CA ASN A 261 4.28 -11.26 -4.51
C ASN A 261 3.74 -10.76 -5.85
N ASP A 262 3.16 -11.66 -6.64
CA ASP A 262 2.55 -11.32 -7.93
C ASP A 262 3.53 -10.60 -8.88
N ASN A 263 4.77 -11.08 -8.94
CA ASN A 263 5.82 -10.60 -9.82
C ASN A 263 6.27 -11.72 -10.78
N ARG A 264 7.44 -11.55 -11.42
CA ARG A 264 8.01 -12.52 -12.36
C ARG A 264 9.42 -12.92 -11.93
N LEU A 265 9.69 -12.90 -10.61
CA LEU A 265 11.03 -13.13 -10.08
C LEU A 265 11.47 -14.55 -10.43
N THR A 266 12.57 -14.66 -11.17
CA THR A 266 13.25 -15.93 -11.46
C THR A 266 14.55 -16.06 -10.67
N GLU A 267 15.07 -14.94 -10.15
CA GLU A 267 16.35 -14.90 -9.45
C GLU A 267 16.32 -13.85 -8.33
N VAL A 268 16.85 -14.25 -7.17
CA VAL A 268 17.18 -13.37 -6.05
C VAL A 268 18.67 -13.55 -5.77
N VAL A 269 19.44 -12.46 -5.71
CA VAL A 269 20.90 -12.55 -5.50
C VAL A 269 21.24 -13.02 -4.08
N PRO A 270 22.37 -13.74 -3.85
CA PRO A 270 22.67 -14.35 -2.55
C PRO A 270 22.68 -13.40 -1.34
N SER A 271 23.08 -12.13 -1.56
CA SER A 271 23.18 -11.11 -0.50
C SER A 271 21.94 -10.21 -0.41
N ALA A 272 20.87 -10.48 -1.15
CA ALA A 272 19.69 -9.61 -1.22
C ALA A 272 19.08 -9.32 0.17
N PHE A 273 19.08 -10.31 1.06
CA PHE A 273 18.47 -10.21 2.38
C PHE A 273 19.47 -9.97 3.52
N GLN A 274 20.76 -9.84 3.21
CA GLN A 274 21.83 -9.82 4.21
C GLN A 274 21.71 -8.70 5.25
N SER A 275 21.13 -7.56 4.87
CA SER A 275 20.97 -6.41 5.75
C SER A 275 19.65 -6.39 6.50
N LEU A 276 18.68 -7.24 6.19
CA LEU A 276 17.29 -7.16 6.68
C LEU A 276 17.15 -7.72 8.10
N ARG A 277 17.61 -6.97 9.10
CA ARG A 277 17.71 -7.42 10.51
C ARG A 277 16.40 -7.38 11.29
N GLU A 278 15.44 -6.58 10.84
CA GLU A 278 14.14 -6.41 11.50
C GLU A 278 12.96 -6.97 10.68
N LEU A 279 13.23 -7.81 9.66
CA LEU A 279 12.18 -8.29 8.77
C LEU A 279 11.19 -9.17 9.53
N ASP A 280 9.95 -8.72 9.58
CA ASP A 280 8.84 -9.34 10.30
C ASP A 280 7.85 -10.01 9.32
N MET A 281 7.77 -9.54 8.07
CA MET A 281 6.90 -10.06 7.01
C MET A 281 7.64 -10.10 5.65
N LEU A 282 7.63 -11.26 4.99
CA LEU A 282 8.17 -11.45 3.64
C LEU A 282 7.18 -12.21 2.76
N ASP A 283 6.72 -11.58 1.68
CA ASP A 283 5.89 -12.27 0.68
C ASP A 283 6.63 -12.38 -0.66
N LEU A 284 6.95 -13.60 -1.06
CA LEU A 284 7.52 -13.96 -2.36
C LEU A 284 6.57 -14.84 -3.18
N SER A 285 5.32 -14.99 -2.74
CA SER A 285 4.34 -15.85 -3.39
C SER A 285 4.03 -15.40 -4.82
N ASN A 286 3.50 -16.32 -5.62
CA ASN A 286 3.12 -16.05 -7.02
C ASN A 286 4.24 -15.37 -7.84
N ASN A 287 5.38 -16.06 -7.91
CA ASN A 287 6.55 -15.66 -8.69
C ASN A 287 7.00 -16.85 -9.57
N SER A 288 8.21 -16.79 -10.12
CA SER A 288 8.77 -17.83 -11.00
C SER A 288 10.09 -18.39 -10.44
N LEU A 289 10.22 -18.44 -9.11
CA LEU A 289 11.41 -18.96 -8.44
C LEU A 289 11.40 -20.50 -8.48
N SER A 290 12.36 -21.08 -9.18
CA SER A 290 12.58 -22.53 -9.16
C SER A 290 13.58 -22.96 -8.10
N SER A 291 14.52 -22.09 -7.75
CA SER A 291 15.51 -22.31 -6.71
C SER A 291 15.96 -20.97 -6.12
N THR A 292 16.77 -21.03 -5.06
CA THR A 292 17.40 -19.85 -4.45
C THR A 292 18.88 -20.11 -4.23
N PRO A 293 19.74 -19.08 -4.32
CA PRO A 293 21.16 -19.27 -4.08
C PRO A 293 21.47 -19.68 -2.63
N PRO A 294 22.58 -20.41 -2.41
CA PRO A 294 23.04 -20.76 -1.07
C PRO A 294 23.26 -19.53 -0.18
N GLY A 295 22.80 -19.61 1.06
CA GLY A 295 23.01 -18.59 2.09
C GLY A 295 22.01 -17.44 2.08
N LEU A 296 21.11 -17.37 1.08
CA LEU A 296 20.07 -16.35 1.01
C LEU A 296 19.22 -16.33 2.30
N TRP A 297 18.76 -17.52 2.72
CA TRP A 297 17.85 -17.67 3.85
C TRP A 297 18.59 -17.66 5.19
N ALA A 298 19.83 -18.16 5.21
CA ALA A 298 20.70 -18.05 6.39
C ALA A 298 20.91 -16.59 6.81
N SER A 299 20.87 -15.65 5.84
CA SER A 299 21.01 -14.23 6.12
C SER A 299 19.80 -13.61 6.84
N LEU A 300 18.62 -14.21 6.66
CA LEU A 300 17.40 -13.90 7.42
C LEU A 300 17.36 -14.61 8.79
N GLY A 301 18.37 -15.44 9.13
CA GLY A 301 18.33 -16.25 10.35
C GLY A 301 19.67 -16.77 10.88
N ARG A 302 20.16 -16.12 11.94
CA ARG A 302 20.41 -16.80 13.23
C ARG A 302 19.38 -16.30 14.26
N PRO A 303 18.99 -17.11 15.26
CA PRO A 303 17.87 -16.83 16.16
C PRO A 303 18.20 -15.67 17.09
N ALA A 304 17.76 -14.47 16.75
CA ALA A 304 17.73 -13.33 17.67
C ALA A 304 16.38 -12.61 17.68
N ARG A 305 15.47 -12.91 16.74
CA ARG A 305 14.05 -12.53 16.79
C ARG A 305 13.28 -13.39 15.79
N ASP A 306 12.25 -14.10 16.25
CA ASP A 306 11.29 -14.73 15.35
C ASP A 306 10.60 -13.64 14.53
N MET A 307 10.45 -13.82 13.21
CA MET A 307 9.62 -12.94 12.37
C MET A 307 8.26 -12.76 13.05
N GLN A 308 7.81 -11.51 13.28
CA GLN A 308 6.55 -11.32 13.99
C GLN A 308 5.36 -11.88 13.22
N ASP A 309 5.27 -11.58 11.92
CA ASP A 309 4.11 -11.89 11.10
C ASP A 309 4.31 -13.22 10.35
N GLY A 310 5.32 -13.30 9.48
CA GLY A 310 5.70 -14.54 8.82
C GLY A 310 6.11 -14.40 7.36
N PHE A 311 5.97 -15.48 6.60
CA PHE A 311 6.40 -15.49 5.20
C PHE A 311 5.56 -16.39 4.31
N ASP A 312 5.44 -16.03 3.03
CA ASP A 312 4.77 -16.84 2.02
C ASP A 312 5.69 -17.07 0.81
N LEU A 313 5.85 -18.35 0.43
CA LEU A 313 6.63 -18.83 -0.71
C LEU A 313 5.77 -19.66 -1.70
N SER A 314 4.45 -19.68 -1.51
CA SER A 314 3.52 -20.44 -2.33
C SER A 314 3.53 -19.99 -3.79
N HIS A 315 2.97 -20.82 -4.67
CA HIS A 315 2.81 -20.48 -6.09
C HIS A 315 4.13 -20.07 -6.76
N ASN A 316 5.20 -20.84 -6.50
CA ASN A 316 6.48 -20.75 -7.19
C ASN A 316 6.85 -22.16 -7.69
N PRO A 317 7.50 -22.28 -8.87
CA PRO A 317 7.83 -23.56 -9.49
C PRO A 317 9.05 -24.24 -8.87
N TRP A 318 9.04 -24.47 -7.55
CA TRP A 318 10.19 -24.98 -6.80
C TRP A 318 10.69 -26.33 -7.33
N VAL A 319 11.96 -26.40 -7.70
CA VAL A 319 12.65 -27.65 -8.05
C VAL A 319 13.29 -28.20 -6.77
N CYS A 320 12.61 -29.17 -6.18
CA CYS A 320 12.95 -29.80 -4.91
C CYS A 320 14.08 -30.82 -5.05
N ASN A 321 15.30 -30.33 -5.27
CA ASN A 321 16.52 -31.12 -5.32
C ASN A 321 17.53 -30.65 -4.23
N GLU A 322 18.79 -31.08 -4.35
CA GLU A 322 19.87 -30.70 -3.44
C GLU A 322 20.21 -29.20 -3.43
N ASP A 323 19.79 -28.43 -4.44
CA ASP A 323 20.05 -26.98 -4.47
C ASP A 323 19.22 -26.21 -3.42
N LEU A 324 18.11 -26.80 -2.96
CA LEU A 324 17.24 -26.19 -1.95
C LEU A 324 17.64 -26.49 -0.50
N GLN A 325 18.80 -27.12 -0.26
CA GLN A 325 19.22 -27.51 1.10
C GLN A 325 19.25 -26.35 2.10
N ASP A 326 19.63 -25.15 1.66
CA ASP A 326 19.61 -23.96 2.50
C ASP A 326 18.20 -23.54 2.88
N LEU A 327 17.28 -23.55 1.91
CA LEU A 327 15.87 -23.28 2.11
C LEU A 327 15.23 -24.33 3.02
N TYR A 328 15.51 -25.62 2.82
CA TYR A 328 14.98 -26.69 3.65
C TYR A 328 15.37 -26.53 5.12
N ARG A 329 16.66 -26.24 5.39
CA ARG A 329 17.14 -25.94 6.75
C ARG A 329 16.39 -24.78 7.38
N TRP A 330 16.20 -23.70 6.63
CA TRP A 330 15.50 -22.52 7.12
C TRP A 330 13.99 -22.75 7.34
N LEU A 331 13.32 -23.46 6.42
CA LEU A 331 11.90 -23.80 6.53
C LEU A 331 11.62 -24.65 7.76
N ARG A 332 12.46 -25.65 8.06
CA ARG A 332 12.29 -26.47 9.27
C ARG A 332 12.32 -25.64 10.55
N ALA A 333 13.23 -24.67 10.62
CA ALA A 333 13.34 -23.76 11.76
C ALA A 333 12.16 -22.78 11.87
N ASN A 334 11.60 -22.35 10.74
CA ASN A 334 10.60 -21.28 10.68
C ASN A 334 9.19 -21.74 10.28
N LYS A 335 8.92 -23.06 10.22
CA LYS A 335 7.66 -23.62 9.71
C LYS A 335 6.38 -23.11 10.36
N HIS A 336 6.46 -22.59 11.58
CA HIS A 336 5.31 -22.03 12.30
C HIS A 336 4.90 -20.63 11.80
N LYS A 337 5.79 -19.93 11.07
CA LYS A 337 5.58 -18.61 10.46
C LYS A 337 5.20 -18.66 8.99
N MET A 338 5.17 -19.85 8.40
CA MET A 338 4.88 -20.04 6.99
C MET A 338 3.38 -19.95 6.72
N PHE A 339 2.97 -19.03 5.85
CA PHE A 339 1.64 -18.97 5.26
C PHE A 339 1.50 -19.98 4.11
N SER A 340 0.26 -20.30 3.74
CA SER A 340 -0.07 -21.08 2.53
C SER A 340 0.72 -22.40 2.36
N LYS A 341 1.00 -23.10 3.47
CA LYS A 341 1.84 -24.32 3.50
C LYS A 341 1.39 -25.40 2.53
N ASN A 342 0.08 -25.48 2.29
CA ASN A 342 -0.52 -26.46 1.38
C ASN A 342 -0.33 -26.09 -0.09
N ASP A 343 -0.05 -24.83 -0.40
CA ASP A 343 0.10 -24.30 -1.76
C ASP A 343 1.58 -24.06 -2.13
N THR A 344 2.49 -24.18 -1.16
CA THR A 344 3.94 -24.27 -1.42
C THR A 344 4.34 -25.71 -1.75
N ARG A 345 4.35 -26.02 -3.05
CA ARG A 345 4.61 -27.37 -3.58
C ARG A 345 5.81 -27.41 -4.50
N CYS A 346 6.38 -28.60 -4.63
CA CYS A 346 7.42 -28.90 -5.61
C CYS A 346 6.82 -28.98 -7.03
N GLU A 347 7.45 -28.32 -7.99
CA GLU A 347 7.17 -28.47 -9.42
C GLU A 347 8.02 -29.57 -10.05
N GLY A 348 9.24 -29.77 -9.54
CA GLY A 348 10.13 -30.85 -9.94
C GLY A 348 11.03 -31.32 -8.80
N PRO A 349 11.83 -32.37 -8.99
CA PRO A 349 11.77 -33.33 -10.10
C PRO A 349 10.44 -34.13 -10.12
N GLU A 350 10.16 -34.87 -11.19
CA GLU A 350 8.87 -35.55 -11.40
C GLU A 350 8.43 -36.43 -10.21
N ALA A 351 9.37 -37.13 -9.57
CA ALA A 351 9.11 -37.97 -8.39
C ALA A 351 8.60 -37.20 -7.16
N LEU A 352 8.87 -35.89 -7.08
CA LEU A 352 8.46 -35.03 -5.96
C LEU A 352 7.38 -34.02 -6.37
N ARG A 353 6.98 -33.98 -7.64
CA ARG A 353 6.02 -33.01 -8.15
C ARG A 353 4.70 -33.07 -7.38
N GLY A 354 4.18 -31.90 -7.01
CA GLY A 354 2.96 -31.74 -6.23
C GLY A 354 3.09 -32.05 -4.74
N ARG A 355 4.21 -32.62 -4.26
CA ARG A 355 4.46 -32.78 -2.81
C ARG A 355 4.69 -31.41 -2.19
N ARG A 356 4.29 -31.24 -0.92
CA ARG A 356 4.53 -29.99 -0.19
C ARG A 356 6.02 -29.84 0.05
N LEU A 357 6.54 -28.64 -0.22
CA LEU A 357 7.96 -28.31 -0.05
C LEU A 357 8.44 -28.61 1.38
N LEU A 358 7.60 -28.28 2.38
CA LEU A 358 7.92 -28.52 3.78
C LEU A 358 8.02 -30.01 4.13
N ASP A 359 7.17 -30.87 3.55
CA ASP A 359 7.23 -32.33 3.79
C ASP A 359 8.54 -32.92 3.22
N VAL A 360 8.95 -32.46 2.03
CA VAL A 360 10.24 -32.85 1.43
C VAL A 360 11.40 -32.38 2.31
N ALA A 361 11.35 -31.13 2.77
CA ALA A 361 12.34 -30.57 3.68
C ALA A 361 12.45 -31.37 5.00
N GLU A 362 11.37 -31.93 5.53
CA GLU A 362 11.42 -32.74 6.75
C GLU A 362 11.96 -34.16 6.51
N LEU A 363 11.77 -34.74 5.31
CA LEU A 363 12.22 -36.10 4.98
C LEU A 363 13.74 -36.23 4.79
N GLU A 364 14.41 -35.22 4.24
CA GLU A 364 15.88 -35.22 4.04
C GLU A 364 16.68 -35.07 5.36
N SER A 365 16.02 -35.15 6.51
CA SER A 365 16.65 -35.11 7.84
C SER A 365 16.89 -36.50 8.47
N LEU A 366 16.49 -37.56 7.77
CA LEU A 366 16.73 -38.98 8.08
C LEU A 366 17.68 -39.58 7.04
#